data_AF-A0A7X6PUS0-F1
#
_entry.id   AF-A0A7X6PUS0-F1
#
_cell.length_a   1.000
_cell.length_b   1.000
_cell.length_c   1.000
_cell.angle_alpha   90.00
_cell.angle_beta   90.00
_cell.angle_gamma   90.00
#
_symmetry.space_group_name_H-M   'P 1'
#
loop_
_entity.id
_entity.type
_entity.pdbx_description
1 polymer ?
#
loop_
_entity_poly.entity_id
_entity_poly.type
_entity_poly.pdbx_seq_one_letter_code
_entity_poly.pdbx_strand_id
1 'polypeptide(L)'
;MKDISVKSLDQLSAKKMIDQKDAKLKKACVDFEALFTYEMLKSMRKSIEKCDLFHGGQAEEIYESMLDQELSQNLAGKGSSSISEVLYNQLKNRYQPTGYEQAAATPALFSKPDKIRKNSINPQWPIDGRISSSYGWRNDPFTGKRKFHSGMDIAAKEGTEIKAVMAGKVQMTDNQKGYGKVVVIDHGEGYS
;
A
#
# COMPACT_ATOMS: atom_id res chain seq x y z
N MET A 1 7.67 -2.13 43.51
CA MET A 1 7.18 -3.45 43.03
C MET A 1 5.77 -3.42 42.39
N LYS A 2 5.09 -2.27 42.22
CA LYS A 2 3.72 -2.21 41.64
C LYS A 2 3.64 -1.84 40.15
N ASP A 3 4.73 -1.40 39.52
CA ASP A 3 4.67 -0.79 38.18
C ASP A 3 4.79 -1.77 36.99
N ILE A 4 5.09 -3.04 37.27
CA ILE A 4 5.28 -4.08 36.22
C ILE A 4 3.92 -4.66 35.78
N SER A 5 2.92 -4.72 36.67
CA SER A 5 1.61 -5.31 36.38
C SER A 5 0.75 -4.44 35.44
N VAL A 6 0.79 -3.12 35.57
CA VAL A 6 -0.09 -2.22 34.79
C VAL A 6 0.36 -2.13 33.32
N LYS A 7 1.68 -2.08 33.07
CA LYS A 7 2.23 -2.10 31.69
C LYS A 7 1.87 -3.39 30.94
N SER A 8 1.82 -4.52 31.64
CA SER A 8 1.44 -5.79 31.03
C SER A 8 -0.04 -5.85 30.62
N LEU A 9 -0.94 -5.23 31.40
CA LEU A 9 -2.37 -5.17 31.11
C LEU A 9 -2.69 -4.25 29.92
N ASP A 10 -2.00 -3.11 29.82
CA ASP A 10 -2.10 -2.21 28.66
C ASP A 10 -1.55 -2.86 27.38
N GLN A 11 -0.47 -3.63 27.48
CA GLN A 11 0.04 -4.40 26.34
C GLN A 11 -0.92 -5.52 25.92
N LEU A 12 -1.58 -6.18 26.87
CA LEU A 12 -2.61 -7.20 26.60
C LEU A 12 -3.86 -6.59 25.96
N SER A 13 -4.29 -5.41 26.40
CA SER A 13 -5.45 -4.71 25.82
C SER A 13 -5.15 -4.20 24.40
N ALA A 14 -3.95 -3.66 24.17
CA ALA A 14 -3.47 -3.24 22.86
C ALA A 14 -3.34 -4.42 21.89
N LYS A 15 -2.77 -5.54 22.33
CA LYS A 15 -2.67 -6.79 21.54
C LYS A 15 -4.05 -7.31 21.17
N LYS A 16 -4.99 -7.35 22.12
CA LYS A 16 -6.38 -7.73 21.88
C LYS A 16 -7.07 -6.82 20.87
N MET A 17 -6.78 -5.52 20.89
CA MET A 17 -7.29 -4.57 19.90
C MET A 17 -6.72 -4.81 18.49
N ILE A 18 -5.45 -5.16 18.38
CA ILE A 18 -4.80 -5.49 17.10
C ILE A 18 -5.39 -6.80 16.54
N ASP A 19 -5.53 -7.83 17.37
CA ASP A 19 -6.13 -9.11 16.97
C ASP A 19 -7.59 -8.92 16.51
N GLN A 20 -8.35 -8.06 17.20
CA GLN A 20 -9.72 -7.71 16.78
C GLN A 20 -9.75 -6.94 15.45
N LYS A 21 -8.79 -6.05 15.20
CA LYS A 21 -8.69 -5.33 13.93
C LYS A 21 -8.33 -6.26 12.78
N ASP A 22 -7.38 -7.17 12.99
CA ASP A 22 -6.98 -8.18 12.00
C ASP A 22 -8.15 -9.12 11.65
N ALA A 23 -8.92 -9.57 12.63
CA ALA A 23 -10.10 -10.40 12.41
C ALA A 23 -11.18 -9.65 11.59
N LYS A 24 -11.41 -8.37 11.90
CA LYS A 24 -12.34 -7.51 11.15
C LYS A 24 -11.88 -7.28 9.71
N LEU A 25 -10.58 -7.09 9.51
CA LEU A 25 -10.00 -6.89 8.18
C LEU A 25 -10.19 -8.12 7.31
N LYS A 26 -9.89 -9.32 7.84
CA LYS A 26 -10.15 -10.59 7.14
C LYS A 26 -11.61 -10.75 6.76
N LYS A 27 -12.52 -10.49 7.71
CA LYS A 27 -13.97 -10.56 7.46
C LYS A 27 -14.38 -9.62 6.33
N ALA A 28 -13.92 -8.37 6.35
CA ALA A 28 -14.24 -7.40 5.32
C ALA A 28 -13.74 -7.83 3.91
N CYS A 29 -12.56 -8.43 3.82
CA CYS A 29 -12.05 -8.97 2.55
C CYS A 29 -12.88 -10.14 2.02
N VAL A 30 -13.35 -11.03 2.90
CA VAL A 30 -14.25 -12.15 2.54
C VAL A 30 -15.62 -11.63 2.09
N ASP A 31 -16.20 -10.68 2.82
CA ASP A 31 -17.48 -10.06 2.47
C ASP A 31 -17.39 -9.35 1.10
N PHE A 32 -16.26 -8.70 0.80
CA PHE A 32 -16.00 -8.08 -0.50
C PHE A 32 -15.94 -9.11 -1.64
N GLU A 33 -15.29 -10.24 -1.42
CA GLU A 33 -15.23 -11.32 -2.41
C GLU A 33 -16.62 -11.87 -2.72
N ALA A 34 -17.47 -12.07 -1.70
CA ALA A 34 -18.86 -12.50 -1.91
C ALA A 34 -19.63 -11.52 -2.82
N LEU A 35 -19.54 -10.22 -2.54
CA LEU A 35 -20.21 -9.20 -3.35
C LEU A 35 -19.68 -9.15 -4.78
N PHE A 36 -18.37 -9.27 -4.96
CA PHE A 36 -17.74 -9.28 -6.27
C PHE A 36 -18.17 -10.50 -7.10
N THR A 37 -18.14 -11.70 -6.51
CA THR A 37 -18.58 -12.92 -7.18
C THR A 37 -20.06 -12.86 -7.54
N TYR A 38 -20.90 -12.30 -6.65
CA TYR A 38 -22.31 -12.06 -6.94
C TYR A 38 -22.52 -11.17 -8.18
N GLU A 39 -21.86 -10.01 -8.24
CA GLU A 39 -21.99 -9.09 -9.38
C GLU A 39 -21.41 -9.68 -10.68
N MET A 40 -20.36 -10.48 -10.59
CA MET A 40 -19.82 -11.23 -11.73
C MET A 40 -20.84 -12.24 -12.27
N LEU A 41 -21.41 -13.09 -11.40
CA LEU A 41 -22.42 -14.10 -11.78
C LEU A 41 -23.67 -13.46 -12.38
N LYS A 42 -24.09 -12.32 -11.82
CA LYS A 42 -25.21 -11.53 -12.33
C LYS A 42 -24.90 -10.93 -13.70
N SER A 43 -23.70 -10.38 -13.89
CA SER A 43 -23.27 -9.80 -15.18
C SER A 43 -23.14 -10.88 -16.27
N MET A 44 -22.62 -12.06 -15.92
CA MET A 44 -22.52 -13.20 -16.82
C MET A 44 -23.91 -13.67 -17.28
N ARG A 45 -24.90 -13.79 -16.37
CA ARG A 45 -26.26 -14.17 -16.74
C ARG A 45 -26.96 -13.15 -17.63
N LYS A 46 -26.81 -11.86 -17.33
CA LYS A 46 -27.38 -10.79 -18.16
C LYS A 46 -26.87 -10.81 -19.61
N SER A 47 -25.69 -11.39 -19.86
CA SER A 47 -25.12 -11.50 -21.20
C SER A 47 -25.64 -12.69 -22.02
N ILE A 48 -26.34 -13.64 -21.40
CA ILE A 48 -26.92 -14.80 -22.08
C ILE A 48 -28.38 -14.47 -22.43
N GLU A 49 -28.74 -14.61 -23.71
CA GLU A 49 -30.13 -14.44 -24.15
C GLU A 49 -31.03 -15.47 -23.45
N LYS A 50 -32.18 -15.03 -22.92
CA LYS A 50 -33.13 -15.93 -22.28
C LYS A 50 -33.78 -16.84 -23.32
N CYS A 51 -33.83 -18.14 -23.03
CA CYS A 51 -34.45 -19.13 -23.89
C CYS A 51 -35.98 -18.98 -23.88
N ASP A 52 -36.63 -19.25 -25.01
CA ASP A 52 -38.11 -19.24 -25.17
C ASP A 52 -38.87 -20.18 -24.20
N LEU A 53 -38.18 -21.12 -23.57
CA LEU A 53 -38.76 -22.06 -22.60
C LEU A 53 -38.89 -21.48 -21.18
N PHE A 54 -38.07 -20.49 -20.85
CA PHE A 54 -38.09 -19.80 -19.56
C PHE A 54 -38.48 -18.35 -19.81
N HIS A 55 -39.76 -18.07 -19.61
CA HIS A 55 -40.41 -16.81 -20.00
C HIS A 55 -40.03 -15.62 -19.09
N GLY A 56 -39.04 -15.78 -18.22
CA GLY A 56 -38.76 -14.83 -17.17
C GLY A 56 -39.90 -14.74 -16.14
N GLY A 57 -39.66 -13.98 -15.08
CA GLY A 57 -40.66 -13.70 -14.07
C GLY A 57 -40.03 -13.37 -12.73
N GLN A 58 -40.81 -12.74 -11.85
CA GLN A 58 -40.35 -12.36 -10.51
C GLN A 58 -39.89 -13.58 -9.69
N ALA A 59 -40.55 -14.73 -9.84
CA ALA A 59 -40.15 -15.96 -9.16
C ALA A 59 -38.75 -16.41 -9.62
N GLU A 60 -38.49 -16.44 -10.92
CA GLU A 60 -37.19 -16.82 -11.50
C GLU A 60 -36.07 -15.90 -10.98
N GLU A 61 -36.27 -14.59 -11.01
CA GLU A 61 -35.29 -13.61 -10.51
C GLU A 61 -35.00 -13.76 -9.01
N ILE A 62 -36.03 -14.04 -8.21
CA ILE A 62 -35.87 -14.30 -6.78
C ILE A 62 -35.05 -15.58 -6.55
N TYR A 63 -35.36 -16.66 -7.27
CA TYR A 63 -34.61 -17.91 -7.15
C TYR A 63 -33.17 -17.76 -7.62
N GLU A 64 -32.93 -17.07 -8.72
CA GLU A 64 -31.59 -16.81 -9.24
C GLU A 64 -30.76 -15.95 -8.26
N SER A 65 -31.33 -14.87 -7.74
CA SER A 65 -30.63 -14.00 -6.79
C SER A 65 -30.33 -14.70 -5.48
N MET A 66 -31.25 -15.54 -4.98
CA MET A 66 -31.02 -16.38 -3.80
C MET A 66 -29.92 -17.40 -4.06
N LEU A 67 -29.94 -18.07 -5.22
CA LEU A 67 -28.91 -19.03 -5.63
C LEU A 67 -27.53 -18.38 -5.70
N ASP A 68 -27.45 -17.18 -6.26
CA ASP A 68 -26.19 -16.43 -6.42
C ASP A 68 -25.63 -15.96 -5.10
N GLN A 69 -26.51 -15.56 -4.19
CA GLN A 69 -26.14 -15.22 -2.84
C GLN A 69 -25.53 -16.44 -2.12
N GLU A 70 -26.14 -17.61 -2.19
CA GLU A 70 -25.60 -18.82 -1.56
C GLU A 70 -24.28 -19.27 -2.21
N LEU A 71 -24.19 -19.20 -3.53
CA LEU A 71 -22.99 -19.56 -4.26
C LEU A 71 -21.84 -18.61 -3.92
N SER A 72 -22.10 -17.29 -3.93
CA SER A 72 -21.10 -16.28 -3.57
C SER A 72 -20.61 -16.41 -2.12
N GLN A 73 -21.51 -16.66 -1.17
CA GLN A 73 -21.15 -16.90 0.24
C GLN A 73 -20.34 -18.19 0.42
N ASN A 74 -20.64 -19.24 -0.35
CA ASN A 74 -19.90 -20.49 -0.28
C ASN A 74 -18.54 -20.42 -0.96
N LEU A 75 -18.37 -19.62 -2.00
CA LEU A 75 -17.10 -19.42 -2.69
C LEU A 75 -16.19 -18.44 -1.93
N ALA A 76 -16.76 -17.44 -1.28
CA ALA A 76 -16.00 -16.46 -0.51
C ALA A 76 -15.18 -17.13 0.60
N GLY A 77 -13.88 -16.83 0.64
CA GLY A 77 -12.95 -17.38 1.63
C GLY A 77 -12.63 -18.88 1.49
N LYS A 78 -13.19 -19.59 0.49
CA LYS A 78 -12.85 -20.99 0.20
C LYS A 78 -11.85 -21.06 -0.96
N GLY A 79 -10.56 -21.04 -0.62
CA GLY A 79 -9.47 -21.30 -1.56
C GLY A 79 -8.21 -20.51 -1.23
N SER A 80 -7.04 -21.13 -1.35
CA SER A 80 -5.74 -20.48 -1.12
C SER A 80 -5.39 -19.39 -2.14
N SER A 81 -6.15 -19.30 -3.24
CA SER A 81 -5.97 -18.34 -4.32
C SER A 81 -7.14 -17.34 -4.41
N SER A 82 -7.94 -17.21 -3.35
CA SER A 82 -9.08 -16.30 -3.30
C SER A 82 -8.63 -14.84 -3.42
N ILE A 83 -9.46 -13.98 -4.03
CA ILE A 83 -9.11 -12.56 -4.16
C ILE A 83 -9.08 -11.88 -2.79
N SER A 84 -9.90 -12.38 -1.85
CA SER A 84 -9.93 -11.94 -0.46
C SER A 84 -8.59 -12.15 0.24
N GLU A 85 -7.90 -13.26 0.00
CA GLU A 85 -6.60 -13.54 0.60
C GLU A 85 -5.49 -12.67 -0.01
N VAL A 86 -5.53 -12.44 -1.33
CA VAL A 86 -4.61 -11.50 -2.01
C VAL A 86 -4.79 -10.09 -1.46
N LEU A 87 -6.03 -9.64 -1.30
CA LEU A 87 -6.37 -8.33 -0.73
C LEU A 87 -5.92 -8.23 0.73
N TYR A 88 -6.20 -9.25 1.55
CA TYR A 88 -5.76 -9.29 2.94
C TYR A 88 -4.24 -9.22 3.05
N ASN A 89 -3.50 -9.98 2.24
CA ASN A 89 -2.04 -9.96 2.26
C ASN A 89 -1.45 -8.60 1.87
N GLN A 90 -2.04 -7.92 0.88
CA GLN A 90 -1.63 -6.58 0.48
C GLN A 90 -1.92 -5.54 1.58
N LEU A 91 -3.11 -5.59 2.18
CA LEU A 91 -3.50 -4.67 3.24
C LEU A 91 -2.70 -4.93 4.52
N LYS A 92 -2.48 -6.19 4.88
CA LYS A 92 -1.66 -6.57 6.02
C LYS A 92 -0.21 -6.14 5.86
N ASN A 93 0.38 -6.31 4.67
CA ASN A 93 1.75 -5.86 4.41
C ASN A 93 1.88 -4.34 4.50
N ARG A 94 0.87 -3.58 4.07
CA ARG A 94 0.81 -2.12 4.28
C ARG A 94 0.52 -1.74 5.73
N TYR A 95 -0.21 -2.59 6.46
CA TYR A 95 -0.61 -2.36 7.84
C TYR A 95 0.49 -2.72 8.85
N GLN A 96 1.59 -3.39 8.46
CA GLN A 96 2.66 -3.69 9.41
C GLN A 96 3.10 -2.42 10.12
N PRO A 97 2.82 -2.30 11.44
CA PRO A 97 3.30 -1.17 12.19
C PRO A 97 4.81 -1.32 12.24
N THR A 98 5.51 -0.32 11.73
CA THR A 98 6.93 -0.11 11.97
C THR A 98 7.17 -0.15 13.48
N GLY A 99 7.63 -1.30 13.97
CA GLY A 99 7.59 -1.61 15.40
C GLY A 99 8.82 -2.35 15.93
N TYR A 100 9.58 -1.65 16.78
CA TYR A 100 10.06 -2.06 18.11
C TYR A 100 10.37 -3.55 18.43
N GLU A 101 10.97 -4.38 17.58
CA GLU A 101 11.25 -5.77 18.02
C GLU A 101 12.49 -6.48 17.44
N GLN A 102 13.61 -5.79 17.17
CA GLN A 102 14.88 -6.46 16.82
C GLN A 102 16.11 -5.79 17.44
N ALA A 103 16.29 -5.88 18.76
CA ALA A 103 17.49 -5.39 19.45
C ALA A 103 18.18 -6.43 20.37
N ALA A 104 17.76 -7.70 20.37
CA ALA A 104 18.34 -8.70 21.27
C ALA A 104 18.52 -10.06 20.56
N ALA A 105 19.61 -10.20 19.80
CA ALA A 105 20.39 -11.44 19.66
C ALA A 105 21.39 -11.33 18.48
N THR A 106 22.67 -11.35 18.80
CA THR A 106 23.77 -11.83 17.95
C THR A 106 24.57 -12.83 18.81
N PRO A 107 25.40 -13.74 18.28
CA PRO A 107 25.80 -13.93 16.87
C PRO A 107 25.88 -15.39 16.38
N ALA A 108 25.82 -15.61 15.05
CA ALA A 108 26.48 -16.74 14.39
C ALA A 108 26.71 -16.43 12.91
N LEU A 109 27.86 -16.89 12.42
CA LEU A 109 28.57 -16.45 11.23
C LEU A 109 27.98 -17.05 9.92
N PHE A 110 28.13 -16.31 8.82
CA PHE A 110 27.93 -16.68 7.39
C PHE A 110 26.58 -16.40 6.68
N SER A 111 26.63 -15.30 5.91
CA SER A 111 26.03 -14.94 4.61
C SER A 111 24.56 -15.29 4.26
N LYS A 112 23.70 -14.28 4.29
CA LYS A 112 22.43 -14.16 3.54
C LYS A 112 22.30 -12.70 3.07
N PRO A 113 21.70 -12.44 1.90
CA PRO A 113 21.86 -11.18 1.16
C PRO A 113 21.43 -10.00 2.02
N ASP A 114 22.16 -8.89 1.87
CA ASP A 114 22.07 -7.70 2.72
C ASP A 114 20.63 -7.35 3.05
N LYS A 115 20.26 -7.62 4.30
CA LYS A 115 19.01 -7.17 4.89
C LYS A 115 19.08 -5.64 4.90
N ILE A 116 18.45 -5.00 3.91
CA ILE A 116 18.11 -3.58 3.97
C ILE A 116 17.41 -3.38 5.31
N ARG A 117 18.11 -2.69 6.21
CA ARG A 117 17.83 -2.68 7.64
C ARG A 117 16.47 -2.05 7.87
N LYS A 118 15.70 -2.67 8.76
CA LYS A 118 14.43 -2.13 9.27
C LYS A 118 14.63 -0.69 9.75
N ASN A 119 13.88 0.22 9.13
CA ASN A 119 13.50 1.58 9.50
C ASN A 119 14.37 2.30 10.54
N SER A 120 15.48 2.87 10.09
CA SER A 120 15.86 4.20 10.54
C SER A 120 15.67 5.12 9.33
N ILE A 121 14.58 5.91 9.35
CA ILE A 121 14.38 7.00 8.40
C ILE A 121 15.43 8.05 8.73
N ASN A 122 16.64 7.87 8.18
CA ASN A 122 17.73 8.83 8.26
C ASN A 122 17.93 9.42 6.87
N PRO A 123 17.04 10.33 6.43
CA PRO A 123 17.22 11.02 5.18
C PRO A 123 18.51 11.82 5.25
N GLN A 124 19.37 11.62 4.26
CA GLN A 124 20.61 12.37 4.10
C GLN A 124 20.45 13.36 2.94
N TRP A 125 21.17 14.47 3.00
CA TRP A 125 21.19 15.41 1.89
C TRP A 125 21.79 14.74 0.65
N PRO A 126 21.17 14.87 -0.54
CA PRO A 126 21.66 14.23 -1.75
C PRO A 126 23.01 14.82 -2.18
N ILE A 127 23.23 16.11 -1.88
CA ILE A 127 24.46 16.85 -2.06
C ILE A 127 24.62 17.91 -0.97
N ASP A 128 25.86 18.23 -0.58
CA ASP A 128 26.17 19.36 0.29
C ASP A 128 26.32 20.63 -0.54
N GLY A 129 25.25 21.40 -0.67
CA GLY A 129 25.20 22.60 -1.51
C GLY A 129 24.27 23.69 -0.99
N ARG A 130 24.40 24.89 -1.55
CA ARG A 130 23.51 26.02 -1.22
C ARG A 130 22.16 25.81 -1.89
N ILE A 131 21.07 26.00 -1.14
CA ILE A 131 19.71 26.05 -1.69
C ILE A 131 19.60 27.29 -2.59
N SER A 132 19.45 27.08 -3.90
CA SER A 132 19.22 28.16 -4.87
C SER A 132 17.74 28.55 -4.92
N SER A 133 16.85 27.56 -4.77
CA SER A 133 15.41 27.77 -4.77
C SER A 133 14.70 26.87 -3.77
N SER A 134 13.92 27.47 -2.86
CA SER A 134 13.02 26.73 -1.98
C SER A 134 11.76 26.24 -2.70
N TYR A 135 11.09 25.28 -2.07
CA TYR A 135 9.76 24.80 -2.43
C TYR A 135 8.68 25.87 -2.19
N GLY A 136 7.68 25.93 -3.06
CA GLY A 136 6.46 26.74 -2.84
C GLY A 136 6.16 27.77 -3.92
N TRP A 137 5.29 28.72 -3.59
CA TRP A 137 4.81 29.74 -4.52
C TRP A 137 5.85 30.84 -4.73
N ARG A 138 6.20 31.10 -5.99
CA ARG A 138 7.08 32.21 -6.38
C ARG A 138 6.40 33.07 -7.44
N ASN A 139 6.65 34.37 -7.38
CA ASN A 139 6.29 35.26 -8.48
C ASN A 139 7.35 35.12 -9.57
N ASP A 140 6.91 34.81 -10.78
CA ASP A 140 7.77 34.81 -11.95
C ASP A 140 8.25 36.26 -12.20
N PRO A 141 9.58 36.52 -12.19
CA PRO A 141 10.13 37.87 -12.33
C PRO A 141 9.87 38.50 -13.70
N PHE A 142 9.44 37.72 -14.71
CA PHE A 142 9.20 38.23 -16.07
C PHE A 142 7.73 38.37 -16.42
N THR A 143 6.85 37.54 -15.85
CA THR A 143 5.41 37.57 -16.19
C THR A 143 4.51 37.98 -15.01
N GLY A 144 5.04 38.14 -13.80
CA GLY A 144 4.27 38.49 -12.60
C GLY A 144 3.26 37.43 -12.15
N LYS A 145 3.18 36.30 -12.85
CA LYS A 145 2.29 35.20 -12.53
C LYS A 145 2.88 34.37 -11.39
N ARG A 146 2.02 33.88 -10.50
CA ARG A 146 2.40 32.92 -9.46
C ARG A 146 2.68 31.57 -10.12
N LYS A 147 3.93 31.12 -10.08
CA LYS A 147 4.32 29.77 -10.47
C LYS A 147 4.67 28.97 -9.22
N PHE A 148 4.16 27.75 -9.14
CA PHE A 148 4.46 26.85 -8.03
C PHE A 148 5.74 26.07 -8.34
N HIS A 149 6.70 26.11 -7.42
CA HIS A 149 7.91 25.31 -7.48
C HIS A 149 7.71 24.04 -6.67
N SER A 150 7.50 22.91 -7.37
CA SER A 150 7.20 21.60 -6.78
C SER A 150 8.42 20.86 -6.24
N GLY A 151 9.58 21.51 -6.15
CA GLY A 151 10.82 20.93 -5.66
C GLY A 151 11.70 21.94 -4.93
N MET A 152 12.86 21.47 -4.49
CA MET A 152 13.93 22.30 -3.92
C MET A 152 15.16 22.16 -4.80
N ASP A 153 15.73 23.28 -5.22
CA ASP A 153 16.94 23.30 -6.04
C ASP A 153 18.16 23.51 -5.15
N ILE A 154 19.14 22.62 -5.28
CA ILE A 154 20.43 22.73 -4.61
C ILE A 154 21.49 22.95 -5.66
N ALA A 155 22.26 24.04 -5.54
CA ALA A 155 23.28 24.39 -6.51
C ALA A 155 24.49 23.45 -6.39
N ALA A 156 24.87 22.81 -7.50
CA ALA A 156 26.06 21.99 -7.65
C ALA A 156 26.81 22.33 -8.94
N LYS A 157 28.11 22.04 -8.97
CA LYS A 157 28.89 22.07 -10.21
C LYS A 157 28.50 20.87 -11.09
N GLU A 158 28.62 21.04 -12.40
CA GLU A 158 28.41 19.91 -13.31
C GLU A 158 29.37 18.76 -12.98
N GLY A 159 28.85 17.52 -13.03
CA GLY A 159 29.61 16.32 -12.67
C GLY A 159 29.70 16.01 -11.18
N THR A 160 29.05 16.79 -10.31
CA THR A 160 28.97 16.47 -8.87
C THR A 160 28.19 15.17 -8.67
N GLU A 161 28.74 14.25 -7.86
CA GLU A 161 28.06 13.01 -7.50
C GLU A 161 26.81 13.29 -6.66
N ILE A 162 25.68 12.71 -7.06
CA ILE A 162 24.40 12.85 -6.35
C ILE A 162 24.12 11.55 -5.61
N LYS A 163 23.96 11.65 -4.28
CA LYS A 163 23.64 10.51 -3.43
C LYS A 163 22.12 10.34 -3.29
N ALA A 164 21.68 9.11 -3.11
CA ALA A 164 20.29 8.84 -2.75
C ALA A 164 20.00 9.36 -1.33
N VAL A 165 18.86 10.03 -1.14
CA VAL A 165 18.42 10.56 0.15
C VAL A 165 18.22 9.43 1.17
N MET A 166 17.84 8.24 0.70
CA MET A 166 17.65 7.07 1.53
C MET A 166 17.91 5.80 0.72
N ALA A 167 18.10 4.66 1.39
CA ALA A 167 18.09 3.37 0.71
C ALA A 167 16.72 3.13 0.05
N GLY A 168 16.72 2.61 -1.18
CA GLY A 168 15.48 2.37 -1.92
C GLY A 168 15.74 1.64 -3.23
N LYS A 169 14.67 1.42 -3.98
CA LYS A 169 14.70 0.79 -5.30
C LYS A 169 14.45 1.84 -6.38
N VAL A 170 15.31 1.90 -7.38
CA VAL A 170 15.10 2.76 -8.55
C VAL A 170 13.81 2.34 -9.26
N GLN A 171 12.85 3.26 -9.36
CA GLN A 171 11.61 3.05 -10.12
C GLN A 171 11.74 3.54 -11.56
N MET A 172 12.44 4.66 -11.77
CA MET A 172 12.54 5.28 -13.09
C MET A 172 13.88 5.99 -13.29
N THR A 173 14.41 5.88 -14.51
CA THR A 173 15.52 6.68 -15.02
C THR A 173 15.18 7.12 -16.43
N ASP A 174 14.86 8.40 -16.64
CA ASP A 174 14.45 8.91 -17.95
C ASP A 174 14.80 10.40 -18.12
N ASN A 175 14.71 10.91 -19.35
CA ASN A 175 14.89 12.32 -19.68
C ASN A 175 13.52 12.99 -19.89
N GLN A 176 13.02 13.67 -18.86
CA GLN A 176 11.70 14.31 -18.89
C GLN A 176 11.76 15.74 -19.44
N LYS A 177 10.79 16.09 -20.30
CA LYS A 177 10.64 17.44 -20.84
C LYS A 177 10.41 18.45 -19.71
N GLY A 178 11.36 19.37 -19.52
CA GLY A 178 11.31 20.42 -18.49
C GLY A 178 12.15 20.15 -17.25
N TYR A 179 12.40 18.88 -16.90
CA TYR A 179 13.25 18.48 -15.76
C TYR A 179 14.63 17.97 -16.20
N GLY A 180 14.76 17.49 -17.44
CA GLY A 180 15.99 16.87 -17.93
C GLY A 180 16.13 15.43 -17.43
N LYS A 181 17.35 15.02 -17.10
CA LYS A 181 17.63 13.67 -16.58
C LYS A 181 17.07 13.51 -15.18
N VAL A 182 16.16 12.55 -15.00
CA VAL A 182 15.46 12.30 -13.74
C VAL A 182 15.70 10.87 -13.30
N VAL A 183 15.91 10.69 -12.00
CA VAL A 183 15.94 9.40 -11.31
C VAL A 183 14.92 9.44 -10.18
N VAL A 184 14.04 8.44 -10.11
CA VAL A 184 13.02 8.29 -9.06
C VAL A 184 13.33 7.02 -8.28
N ILE A 185 13.34 7.12 -6.94
CA ILE A 185 13.73 6.03 -6.05
C ILE A 185 12.62 5.81 -5.02
N ASP A 186 12.05 4.61 -5.02
CA ASP A 186 11.06 4.19 -4.03
C ASP A 186 11.76 3.69 -2.77
N HIS A 187 11.50 4.39 -1.67
CA HIS A 187 12.04 4.09 -0.35
C HIS A 187 11.12 3.18 0.47
N GLY A 188 9.97 2.78 -0.07
CA GLY A 188 8.93 2.05 0.64
C GLY A 188 7.99 2.97 1.43
N GLU A 189 6.92 2.41 1.99
CA GLU A 189 5.95 3.11 2.87
C GLU A 189 5.26 4.35 2.26
N GLY A 190 5.31 4.51 0.93
CA GLY A 190 4.70 5.63 0.21
C GLY A 190 5.64 6.83 -0.02
N TYR A 191 6.94 6.67 0.23
CA TYR A 191 7.98 7.66 -0.09
C TYR A 191 8.69 7.29 -1.39
N SER A 192 8.66 8.18 -2.38
CA SER A 192 9.24 8.01 -3.73
C SER A 192 9.92 9.27 -4.24
#